data_AF-A0A231R711-F1
#
_entry.id   AF-A0A231R711-F1
#
_cell.length_a   1.000
_cell.length_b   1.000
_cell.length_c   1.000
_cell.angle_alpha   90.00
_cell.angle_beta   90.00
_cell.angle_gamma   90.00
#
_symmetry.space_group_name_H-M   'P 1'
#
loop_
_entity.id
_entity.type
_entity.pdbx_description
1 polymer ?
#
loop_
_entity_poly.entity_id
_entity_poly.type
_entity_poly.pdbx_seq_one_letter_code
_entity_poly.pdbx_strand_id
1 'polypeptide(L)'
;MNQPVSKEEMNNQIIQLQRKLEAIISRKNTLLELCESYDRVSKGARDVLLAGRCRLLDGVCGIVADYIDFPEKYLIAMITILGDVSDYVLIKNFESAANAIAYLKKRQSGSAAFLSLDRVVGKTIDDTVLQKAMRTKGYLGKAIELVTVDEAYLPVFNHLLGDVLIVEDLKAANEVSNKTKQRCKVVTLEGDVIGIDGVLRGGAFVKPTTHLLYNKSLIRNLDQEIKEVETQLHRLRDSSKEGIID
;
A
#
# COMPACT_ATOMS: atom_id res chain seq x y z
N MET A 1 -7.55 37.53 27.88
CA MET A 1 -7.72 36.85 29.19
C MET A 1 -7.80 35.35 28.91
N ASN A 2 -6.67 34.64 28.97
CA ASN A 2 -6.68 33.18 29.09
C ASN A 2 -6.80 32.88 30.58
N GLN A 3 -7.90 32.30 31.01
CA GLN A 3 -8.00 31.75 32.37
C GLN A 3 -6.98 30.61 32.50
N PRO A 4 -6.24 30.52 33.62
CA PRO A 4 -5.35 29.39 33.87
C PRO A 4 -6.20 28.12 33.94
N VAL A 5 -5.90 27.16 33.06
CA VAL A 5 -6.51 25.82 33.08
C VAL A 5 -6.21 25.23 34.46
N SER A 6 -7.24 24.80 35.16
CA SER A 6 -7.11 24.20 36.50
C SER A 6 -6.24 22.94 36.41
N LYS A 7 -5.41 22.69 37.43
CA LYS A 7 -4.60 21.46 37.53
C LYS A 7 -5.46 20.19 37.40
N GLU A 8 -6.70 20.26 37.89
CA GLU A 8 -7.69 19.19 37.76
C GLU A 8 -8.15 19.00 36.30
N GLU A 9 -8.36 20.10 35.56
CA GLU A 9 -8.70 20.05 34.14
C GLU A 9 -7.55 19.47 33.30
N MET A 10 -6.31 19.84 33.60
CA MET A 10 -5.13 19.30 32.93
C MET A 10 -4.91 17.81 33.21
N ASN A 11 -5.12 17.37 34.46
CA ASN A 11 -5.10 15.94 34.80
C ASN A 11 -6.22 15.16 34.09
N ASN A 12 -7.43 15.72 34.01
CA ASN A 12 -8.54 15.13 33.29
C ASN A 12 -8.23 15.00 31.78
N GLN A 13 -7.62 16.02 31.17
CA GLN A 13 -7.16 15.97 29.78
C GLN A 13 -6.09 14.89 29.56
N ILE A 14 -5.12 14.74 30.47
CA ILE A 14 -4.11 13.68 30.41
C ILE A 14 -4.79 12.30 30.43
N ILE A 15 -5.74 12.06 31.34
CA ILE A 15 -6.47 10.79 31.42
C ILE A 15 -7.25 10.52 30.13
N GLN A 16 -7.91 11.54 29.56
CA GLN A 16 -8.64 11.41 28.30
C GLN A 16 -7.70 11.05 27.14
N LEU A 17 -6.56 11.73 27.02
CA LEU A 17 -5.57 11.44 25.97
C LEU A 17 -4.92 10.07 26.14
N GLN A 18 -4.68 9.60 27.37
CA GLN A 18 -4.18 8.24 27.63
C GLN A 18 -5.19 7.19 27.17
N ARG A 19 -6.48 7.35 27.51
CA ARG A 19 -7.54 6.45 27.03
C ARG A 19 -7.65 6.44 25.51
N LYS A 20 -7.51 7.62 24.88
CA LYS A 20 -7.49 7.74 23.42
C LYS A 20 -6.31 6.97 22.83
N LEU A 21 -5.11 7.16 23.38
CA LEU A 21 -3.89 6.48 22.94
C LEU A 21 -4.03 4.95 23.04
N GLU A 22 -4.51 4.44 24.18
CA GLU A 22 -4.76 3.00 24.37
C GLU A 22 -5.74 2.44 23.33
N ALA A 23 -6.81 3.17 23.02
CA ALA A 23 -7.78 2.77 22.01
C ALA A 23 -7.17 2.74 20.59
N ILE A 24 -6.35 3.72 20.22
CA ILE A 24 -5.67 3.78 18.92
C ILE A 24 -4.66 2.62 18.79
N ILE A 25 -3.85 2.37 19.83
CA ILE A 25 -2.88 1.28 19.85
C ILE A 25 -3.58 -0.08 19.71
N SER A 26 -4.65 -0.30 20.48
CA SER A 26 -5.45 -1.52 20.40
C SER A 26 -5.97 -1.76 18.97
N ARG A 27 -6.55 -0.72 18.34
CA ARG A 27 -7.02 -0.78 16.96
C ARG A 27 -5.90 -1.09 15.97
N LYS A 28 -4.73 -0.47 16.14
CA LYS A 28 -3.55 -0.72 15.30
C LYS A 28 -3.11 -2.18 15.41
N ASN A 29 -3.04 -2.74 16.62
CA ASN A 29 -2.64 -4.12 16.84
C ASN A 29 -3.61 -5.10 16.16
N THR A 30 -4.92 -4.89 16.26
CA THR A 30 -5.91 -5.71 15.54
C THR A 30 -5.71 -5.66 14.02
N LEU A 31 -5.38 -4.49 13.45
CA LEU A 31 -5.10 -4.37 12.02
C LEU A 31 -3.79 -5.07 11.62
N LEU A 32 -2.76 -5.00 12.47
CA LEU A 32 -1.50 -5.72 12.24
C LEU A 32 -1.71 -7.22 12.21
N GLU A 33 -2.42 -7.78 13.20
CA GLU A 33 -2.76 -9.20 13.25
C GLU A 33 -3.49 -9.66 11.98
N LEU A 34 -4.45 -8.86 11.52
CA LEU A 34 -5.19 -9.13 10.27
C LEU A 34 -4.29 -9.11 9.03
N CYS A 35 -3.26 -8.26 9.01
CA CYS A 35 -2.32 -8.20 7.89
C CYS A 35 -1.33 -9.38 7.92
N GLU A 36 -0.89 -9.81 9.10
CA GLU A 36 0.11 -10.87 9.28
C GLU A 36 -0.45 -12.29 9.11
N SER A 37 -1.75 -12.49 9.34
CA SER A 37 -2.41 -13.80 9.21
C SER A 37 -2.52 -14.28 7.76
N TYR A 38 -2.37 -13.37 6.79
CA TYR A 38 -2.62 -13.60 5.37
C TYR A 38 -4.02 -14.18 5.08
N ASP A 39 -5.03 -13.89 5.90
CA ASP A 39 -6.36 -14.52 5.73
C ASP A 39 -7.09 -14.10 4.47
N ARG A 40 -6.72 -12.96 3.86
CA ARG A 40 -7.28 -12.54 2.57
C ARG A 40 -6.74 -13.36 1.40
N VAL A 41 -5.46 -13.75 1.43
CA VAL A 41 -4.89 -14.43 0.26
C VAL A 41 -5.50 -15.81 0.13
N SER A 42 -5.50 -16.34 -1.10
CA SER A 42 -6.00 -17.69 -1.35
C SER A 42 -5.37 -18.72 -0.40
N LYS A 43 -6.13 -19.76 -0.05
CA LYS A 43 -5.66 -20.84 0.85
C LYS A 43 -4.28 -21.38 0.43
N GLY A 44 -4.05 -21.54 -0.87
CA GLY A 44 -2.76 -22.02 -1.40
C GLY A 44 -1.64 -20.98 -1.24
N ALA A 45 -1.90 -19.69 -1.50
CA ALA A 45 -0.91 -18.65 -1.27
C ALA A 45 -0.50 -18.58 0.20
N ARG A 46 -1.47 -18.66 1.13
CA ARG A 46 -1.20 -18.69 2.58
C ARG A 46 -0.37 -19.89 2.98
N ASP A 47 -0.70 -21.09 2.48
CA ASP A 47 0.04 -22.32 2.78
C ASP A 47 1.49 -22.24 2.30
N VAL A 48 1.73 -21.70 1.10
CA VAL A 48 3.09 -21.46 0.58
C VAL A 48 3.86 -20.47 1.44
N LEU A 49 3.24 -19.34 1.82
CA LEU A 49 3.89 -18.31 2.65
C LEU A 49 4.31 -18.88 4.01
N LEU A 50 3.43 -19.66 4.65
CA LEU A 50 3.73 -20.34 5.90
C LEU A 50 4.82 -21.41 5.73
N ALA A 51 4.77 -22.20 4.66
CA ALA A 51 5.80 -23.18 4.35
C ALA A 51 7.16 -22.52 4.11
N GLY A 52 7.20 -21.35 3.46
CA GLY A 52 8.39 -20.52 3.31
C GLY A 52 8.95 -20.04 4.65
N ARG A 53 8.10 -19.50 5.54
CA ARG A 53 8.50 -19.10 6.90
C ARG A 53 9.07 -20.26 7.72
N CYS A 54 8.50 -21.46 7.56
CA CYS A 54 8.97 -22.68 8.22
C CYS A 54 10.16 -23.37 7.51
N ARG A 55 10.72 -22.77 6.45
CA ARG A 55 11.83 -23.34 5.64
C ARG A 55 11.52 -24.72 5.05
N LEU A 56 10.25 -24.99 4.79
CA LEU A 56 9.80 -26.17 4.03
C LEU A 56 9.87 -25.92 2.51
N LEU A 57 9.82 -24.66 2.10
CA LEU A 57 9.98 -24.21 0.73
C LEU A 57 11.03 -23.10 0.68
N ASP A 58 11.99 -23.23 -0.21
CA ASP A 58 13.01 -22.23 -0.44
C ASP A 58 12.60 -21.24 -1.54
N GLY A 59 13.03 -19.99 -1.38
CA GLY A 59 12.85 -18.93 -2.37
C GLY A 59 11.47 -18.26 -2.37
N VAL A 60 10.61 -18.55 -1.40
CA VAL A 60 9.41 -17.77 -1.11
C VAL A 60 9.82 -16.46 -0.43
N CYS A 61 9.46 -15.31 -1.01
CA CYS A 61 9.83 -14.01 -0.46
C CYS A 61 8.72 -13.44 0.44
N GLY A 62 7.51 -13.34 -0.09
CA GLY A 62 6.36 -12.67 0.51
C GLY A 62 5.30 -12.44 -0.55
N ILE A 63 4.36 -11.51 -0.33
CA ILE A 63 3.43 -11.08 -1.39
C ILE A 63 3.82 -9.72 -1.96
N VAL A 64 3.34 -9.38 -3.16
CA VAL A 64 3.66 -8.11 -3.83
C VAL A 64 3.38 -6.90 -2.93
N ALA A 65 2.24 -6.87 -2.24
CA ALA A 65 1.87 -5.78 -1.33
C ALA A 65 2.83 -5.59 -0.14
N ASP A 66 3.75 -6.52 0.13
CA ASP A 66 4.75 -6.40 1.20
C ASP A 66 5.93 -5.50 0.87
N TYR A 67 6.18 -5.28 -0.42
CA TYR A 67 7.41 -4.64 -0.88
C TYR A 67 7.17 -3.29 -1.56
N ILE A 68 6.05 -2.65 -1.23
CA ILE A 68 5.66 -1.35 -1.78
C ILE A 68 5.06 -0.45 -0.69
N ASP A 69 5.47 0.81 -0.71
CA ASP A 69 4.89 1.89 0.08
C ASP A 69 4.64 3.14 -0.78
N PHE A 70 3.71 4.01 -0.39
CA PHE A 70 3.38 5.22 -1.15
C PHE A 70 2.52 6.21 -0.35
N PRO A 71 2.55 7.51 -0.67
CA PRO A 71 1.67 8.50 -0.04
C PRO A 71 0.18 8.15 -0.13
N GLU A 72 -0.59 8.41 0.94
CA GLU A 72 -2.02 8.06 1.03
C GLU A 72 -2.86 8.60 -0.15
N LYS A 73 -2.50 9.77 -0.69
CA LYS A 73 -3.19 10.35 -1.86
C LYS A 73 -3.26 9.41 -3.08
N TYR A 74 -2.35 8.44 -3.20
CA TYR A 74 -2.32 7.49 -4.31
C TYR A 74 -2.98 6.14 -3.99
N LEU A 75 -3.57 5.99 -2.80
CA LEU A 75 -4.07 4.71 -2.31
C LEU A 75 -5.06 4.04 -3.25
N ILE A 76 -6.07 4.79 -3.70
CA ILE A 76 -7.10 4.25 -4.60
C ILE A 76 -6.48 3.87 -5.95
N ALA A 77 -5.68 4.77 -6.54
CA ALA A 77 -4.97 4.49 -7.79
C ALA A 77 -4.09 3.24 -7.69
N MET A 78 -3.32 3.06 -6.61
CA MET A 78 -2.45 1.90 -6.39
C MET A 78 -3.23 0.60 -6.24
N ILE A 79 -4.32 0.62 -5.47
CA ILE A 79 -5.23 -0.53 -5.34
C ILE A 79 -5.80 -0.90 -6.72
N THR A 80 -6.24 0.08 -7.49
CA THR A 80 -6.78 -0.13 -8.84
C THR A 80 -5.72 -0.69 -9.80
N ILE A 81 -4.48 -0.21 -9.73
CA ILE A 81 -3.40 -0.63 -10.63
C ILE A 81 -2.99 -2.07 -10.35
N LEU A 82 -2.76 -2.39 -9.07
CA LEU A 82 -2.25 -3.69 -8.64
C LEU A 82 -3.35 -4.76 -8.61
N GLY A 83 -4.55 -4.42 -8.14
CA GLY A 83 -5.66 -5.37 -7.98
C GLY A 83 -5.21 -6.68 -7.32
N ASP A 84 -5.67 -7.81 -7.85
CA ASP A 84 -5.32 -9.14 -7.34
C ASP A 84 -3.81 -9.44 -7.35
N VAL A 85 -3.02 -8.75 -8.19
CA VAL A 85 -1.57 -8.94 -8.25
C VAL A 85 -0.92 -8.54 -6.92
N SER A 86 -1.55 -7.68 -6.12
CA SER A 86 -1.08 -7.34 -4.77
C SER A 86 -0.92 -8.57 -3.87
N ASP A 87 -1.68 -9.64 -4.15
CA ASP A 87 -1.75 -10.85 -3.34
C ASP A 87 -0.91 -12.00 -3.92
N TYR A 88 -0.22 -11.78 -5.04
CA TYR A 88 0.61 -12.80 -5.68
C TYR A 88 1.87 -13.02 -4.85
N VAL A 89 2.29 -14.29 -4.76
CA VAL A 89 3.49 -14.68 -4.02
C VAL A 89 4.73 -14.37 -4.87
N LEU A 90 5.61 -13.53 -4.35
CA LEU A 90 6.92 -13.28 -4.92
C LEU A 90 7.84 -14.47 -4.66
N ILE A 91 8.47 -14.95 -5.71
CA ILE A 91 9.31 -16.15 -5.69
C ILE A 91 10.61 -15.92 -6.44
N LYS A 92 11.72 -16.45 -5.93
CA LYS A 92 13.05 -16.17 -6.48
C LYS A 92 13.19 -16.58 -7.95
N ASN A 93 12.75 -17.78 -8.29
CA ASN A 93 12.94 -18.37 -9.61
C ASN A 93 11.90 -19.44 -9.96
N PHE A 94 11.99 -19.94 -11.19
CA PHE A 94 11.11 -21.01 -11.70
C PHE A 94 11.18 -22.30 -10.85
N GLU A 95 12.35 -22.70 -10.38
CA GLU A 95 12.51 -23.95 -9.61
C GLU A 95 11.78 -23.86 -8.26
N SER A 96 11.96 -22.75 -7.54
CA SER A 96 11.19 -22.46 -6.33
C SER A 96 9.68 -22.49 -6.59
N ALA A 97 9.21 -21.92 -7.71
CA ALA A 97 7.80 -21.94 -8.08
C ALA A 97 7.28 -23.35 -8.36
N ALA A 98 8.04 -24.16 -9.11
CA ALA A 98 7.70 -25.55 -9.40
C ALA A 98 7.60 -26.38 -8.11
N ASN A 99 8.54 -26.19 -7.18
CA ASN A 99 8.53 -26.85 -5.86
C ASN A 99 7.31 -26.44 -5.03
N ALA A 100 6.97 -25.15 -5.00
CA ALA A 100 5.77 -24.65 -4.31
C ALA A 100 4.48 -25.23 -4.91
N ILE A 101 4.39 -25.32 -6.25
CA ILE A 101 3.24 -25.92 -6.94
C ILE A 101 3.14 -27.42 -6.62
N ALA A 102 4.24 -28.15 -6.64
CA ALA A 102 4.28 -29.57 -6.28
C ALA A 102 3.86 -29.79 -4.81
N TYR A 103 4.33 -28.93 -3.91
CA TYR A 103 3.93 -28.92 -2.51
C TYR A 103 2.41 -28.75 -2.33
N LEU A 104 1.82 -27.76 -3.00
CA LEU A 104 0.37 -27.51 -2.96
C LEU A 104 -0.43 -28.70 -3.50
N LYS A 105 0.00 -29.29 -4.62
CA LYS A 105 -0.63 -30.48 -5.20
C LYS A 105 -0.58 -31.68 -4.25
N LYS A 106 0.58 -31.94 -3.65
CA LYS A 106 0.77 -33.07 -2.70
C LYS A 106 -0.15 -32.94 -1.48
N ARG A 107 -0.38 -31.72 -1.01
CA ARG A 107 -1.21 -31.43 0.17
C ARG A 107 -2.68 -31.14 -0.14
N GLN A 108 -3.05 -31.03 -1.42
CA GLN A 108 -4.37 -30.60 -1.86
C GLN A 108 -4.81 -29.28 -1.19
N SER A 109 -3.86 -28.35 -1.00
CA SER A 109 -4.06 -27.12 -0.23
C SER A 109 -4.49 -25.92 -1.07
N GLY A 110 -4.97 -26.15 -2.30
CA GLY A 110 -5.50 -25.15 -3.21
C GLY A 110 -4.47 -24.70 -4.26
N SER A 111 -4.63 -23.48 -4.76
CA SER A 111 -3.77 -22.86 -5.76
C SER A 111 -3.24 -21.52 -5.27
N ALA A 112 -2.15 -21.07 -5.87
CA ALA A 112 -1.55 -19.75 -5.64
C ALA A 112 -1.05 -19.19 -6.97
N ALA A 113 -1.08 -17.86 -7.11
CA ALA A 113 -0.43 -17.15 -8.19
C ALA A 113 0.96 -16.69 -7.74
N PHE A 114 1.94 -16.80 -8.64
CA PHE A 114 3.34 -16.51 -8.34
C PHE A 114 3.88 -15.49 -9.32
N LEU A 115 4.76 -14.62 -8.83
CA LEU A 115 5.53 -13.70 -9.64
C LEU A 115 7.02 -13.94 -9.40
N SER A 116 7.72 -14.36 -10.45
CA SER A 116 9.11 -14.82 -10.37
C SER A 116 10.09 -13.67 -10.63
N LEU A 117 11.01 -13.42 -9.70
CA LEU A 117 11.96 -12.29 -9.78
C LEU A 117 12.90 -12.39 -10.99
N ASP A 118 13.29 -13.59 -11.39
CA ASP A 118 14.15 -13.88 -12.55
C ASP A 118 13.44 -13.83 -13.91
N ARG A 119 12.10 -13.78 -13.94
CA ARG A 119 11.30 -13.81 -15.18
C ARG A 119 10.56 -12.52 -15.47
N VAL A 120 10.41 -11.63 -14.49
CA VAL A 120 9.76 -10.34 -14.72
C VAL A 120 10.65 -9.46 -15.59
N VAL A 121 10.05 -8.91 -16.65
CA VAL A 121 10.69 -7.91 -17.49
C VAL A 121 10.06 -6.58 -17.17
N GLY A 122 10.88 -5.67 -16.64
CA GLY A 122 10.47 -4.31 -16.33
C GLY A 122 9.97 -3.61 -17.59
N LYS A 123 8.89 -2.84 -17.45
CA LYS A 123 8.36 -2.02 -18.54
C LYS A 123 8.83 -0.58 -18.38
N THR A 124 8.94 0.11 -19.49
CA THR A 124 9.24 1.55 -19.51
C THR A 124 8.34 2.24 -20.52
N ILE A 125 8.17 3.54 -20.33
CA ILE A 125 7.51 4.41 -21.30
C ILE A 125 8.63 5.14 -22.04
N ASP A 126 8.52 5.21 -23.37
CA ASP A 126 9.43 5.99 -24.19
C ASP A 126 9.43 7.47 -23.78
N ASP A 127 10.62 8.07 -23.68
CA ASP A 127 10.79 9.44 -23.20
C ASP A 127 9.98 10.45 -24.01
N THR A 128 9.87 10.26 -25.33
CA THR A 128 9.09 11.17 -26.19
C THR A 128 7.59 11.08 -25.92
N VAL A 129 7.11 9.90 -25.52
CA VAL A 129 5.72 9.67 -25.11
C VAL A 129 5.49 10.29 -23.74
N LEU A 130 6.40 10.09 -22.80
CA LEU A 130 6.31 10.63 -21.45
C LEU A 130 6.29 12.17 -21.45
N GLN A 131 7.16 12.80 -22.24
CA GLN A 131 7.22 14.26 -22.37
C GLN A 131 5.90 14.88 -22.85
N LYS A 132 5.12 14.17 -23.67
CA LYS A 132 3.79 14.63 -24.11
C LYS A 132 2.77 14.54 -22.98
N ALA A 133 2.82 13.49 -22.18
CA ALA A 133 1.96 13.32 -21.02
C ALA A 133 2.22 14.41 -19.97
N MET A 134 3.50 14.66 -19.65
CA MET A 134 3.93 15.63 -18.62
C MET A 134 3.44 17.07 -18.86
N ARG A 135 3.19 17.43 -20.13
CA ARG A 135 2.66 18.77 -20.50
C ARG A 135 1.16 18.91 -20.29
N THR A 136 0.49 17.87 -19.81
CA THR A 136 -0.96 17.86 -19.60
C THR A 136 -1.28 18.32 -18.19
N LYS A 137 -2.22 19.25 -18.05
CA LYS A 137 -2.72 19.67 -16.74
C LYS A 137 -3.34 18.47 -16.04
N GLY A 138 -3.02 18.28 -14.77
CA GLY A 138 -3.47 17.14 -13.97
C GLY A 138 -2.63 15.87 -14.14
N TYR A 139 -1.51 15.91 -14.85
CA TYR A 139 -0.51 14.84 -14.80
C TYR A 139 0.23 14.87 -13.45
N LEU A 140 0.29 13.72 -12.76
CA LEU A 140 0.92 13.61 -11.44
C LEU A 140 2.26 12.89 -11.46
N GLY A 141 2.44 11.93 -12.38
CA GLY A 141 3.70 11.19 -12.50
C GLY A 141 3.52 9.79 -13.09
N LYS A 142 4.65 9.12 -13.31
CA LYS A 142 4.69 7.68 -13.60
C LYS A 142 4.50 6.91 -12.29
N ALA A 143 3.69 5.85 -12.29
CA ALA A 143 3.33 5.15 -11.05
C ALA A 143 4.55 4.64 -10.26
N ILE A 144 5.57 4.10 -10.93
CA ILE A 144 6.80 3.63 -10.27
C ILE A 144 7.62 4.74 -9.59
N GLU A 145 7.48 6.00 -10.03
CA GLU A 145 8.17 7.15 -9.44
C GLU A 145 7.42 7.72 -8.23
N LEU A 146 6.19 7.27 -7.99
CA LEU A 146 5.30 7.74 -6.93
C LEU A 146 5.24 6.78 -5.74
N VAL A 147 6.06 5.74 -5.76
CA VAL A 147 6.10 4.65 -4.77
C VAL A 147 7.53 4.46 -4.27
N THR A 148 7.66 3.88 -3.09
CA THR A 148 8.93 3.42 -2.52
C THR A 148 8.94 1.89 -2.59
N VAL A 149 10.00 1.33 -3.17
CA VAL A 149 10.21 -0.11 -3.31
C VAL A 149 11.64 -0.46 -2.97
N ASP A 150 11.85 -1.64 -2.39
CA ASP A 150 13.19 -2.17 -2.17
C ASP A 150 13.82 -2.55 -3.53
N GLU A 151 15.10 -2.21 -3.70
CA GLU A 151 15.87 -2.41 -4.93
C GLU A 151 15.83 -3.86 -5.42
N ALA A 152 15.82 -4.83 -4.49
CA ALA A 152 15.73 -6.26 -4.81
C ALA A 152 14.45 -6.62 -5.58
N TYR A 153 13.39 -5.81 -5.46
CA TYR A 153 12.09 -6.03 -6.08
C TYR A 153 11.75 -4.99 -7.15
N LEU A 154 12.65 -4.04 -7.43
CA LEU A 154 12.45 -3.01 -8.43
C LEU A 154 12.10 -3.56 -9.83
N PRO A 155 12.67 -4.69 -10.32
CA PRO A 155 12.24 -5.28 -11.60
C PRO A 155 10.76 -5.69 -11.63
N VAL A 156 10.23 -6.20 -10.51
CA VAL A 156 8.81 -6.54 -10.36
C VAL A 156 7.96 -5.28 -10.45
N PHE A 157 8.30 -4.24 -9.71
CA PHE A 157 7.47 -3.04 -9.70
C PHE A 157 7.59 -2.24 -11.00
N ASN A 158 8.74 -2.28 -11.69
CA ASN A 158 8.83 -1.79 -13.06
C ASN A 158 7.94 -2.59 -14.02
N HIS A 159 7.79 -3.90 -13.82
CA HIS A 159 6.88 -4.71 -14.64
C HIS A 159 5.41 -4.32 -14.42
N LEU A 160 5.03 -4.02 -13.17
CA LEU A 160 3.65 -3.72 -12.77
C LEU A 160 3.24 -2.25 -12.98
N LEU A 161 4.17 -1.32 -12.78
CA LEU A 161 3.92 0.13 -12.70
C LEU A 161 4.68 0.93 -13.77
N GLY A 162 5.59 0.29 -14.51
CA GLY A 162 6.51 0.97 -15.41
C GLY A 162 5.89 1.55 -16.68
N ASP A 163 4.69 1.10 -17.05
CA ASP A 163 3.89 1.59 -18.19
C ASP A 163 2.60 2.29 -17.74
N VAL A 164 2.53 2.71 -16.47
CA VAL A 164 1.34 3.30 -15.86
C VAL A 164 1.59 4.75 -15.47
N LEU A 165 0.68 5.63 -15.90
CA LEU A 165 0.67 7.06 -15.56
C LEU A 165 -0.49 7.37 -14.62
N ILE A 166 -0.23 8.23 -13.63
CA ILE A 166 -1.25 8.71 -12.69
C ILE A 166 -1.61 10.16 -13.01
N VAL A 167 -2.90 10.44 -12.99
CA VAL A 167 -3.48 11.76 -13.22
C VAL A 167 -4.52 12.11 -12.17
N GLU A 168 -4.88 13.39 -12.08
CA GLU A 168 -5.88 13.89 -11.12
C GLU A 168 -7.28 13.31 -11.39
N ASP A 169 -7.78 13.46 -12.62
CA ASP A 169 -9.17 13.17 -12.97
C ASP A 169 -9.34 12.52 -14.35
N LEU A 170 -10.57 12.11 -14.67
CA LEU A 170 -10.90 11.43 -15.92
C LEU A 170 -10.67 12.30 -17.16
N LYS A 171 -10.79 13.63 -17.04
CA LYS A 171 -10.55 14.55 -18.15
C LYS A 171 -9.06 14.58 -18.50
N ALA A 172 -8.19 14.71 -17.49
CA ALA A 172 -6.75 14.58 -17.64
C ALA A 172 -6.38 13.19 -18.17
N ALA A 173 -7.04 12.13 -17.71
CA ALA A 173 -6.79 10.76 -18.19
C ALA A 173 -7.01 10.64 -19.70
N ASN A 174 -8.15 11.13 -20.19
CA ASN A 174 -8.47 11.10 -21.61
C ASN A 174 -7.48 11.95 -22.43
N GLU A 175 -7.11 13.14 -21.96
CA GLU A 175 -6.14 14.00 -22.66
C GLU A 175 -4.75 13.35 -22.73
N VAL A 176 -4.26 12.79 -21.63
CA VAL A 176 -2.98 12.06 -21.58
C VAL A 176 -3.03 10.87 -22.53
N SER A 177 -4.08 10.04 -22.46
CA SER A 177 -4.23 8.85 -23.31
C SER A 177 -4.21 9.20 -24.81
N ASN A 178 -4.89 10.27 -25.20
CA ASN A 178 -4.88 10.74 -26.59
C ASN A 178 -3.49 11.24 -27.03
N LYS A 179 -2.80 12.02 -26.19
CA LYS A 179 -1.44 12.53 -26.49
C LYS A 179 -0.39 11.43 -26.56
N THR A 180 -0.53 10.39 -25.74
CA THR A 180 0.36 9.23 -25.73
C THR A 180 -0.02 8.19 -26.78
N LYS A 181 -1.12 8.40 -27.51
CA LYS A 181 -1.69 7.45 -28.49
C LYS A 181 -1.92 6.07 -27.86
N GLN A 182 -2.46 6.04 -26.64
CA GLN A 182 -2.79 4.82 -25.88
C GLN A 182 -1.61 3.87 -25.64
N ARG A 183 -0.36 4.36 -25.70
CA ARG A 183 0.84 3.52 -25.48
C ARG A 183 1.13 3.20 -24.02
N CYS A 184 0.38 3.79 -23.09
CA CYS A 184 0.54 3.61 -21.66
C CYS A 184 -0.83 3.55 -20.99
N LYS A 185 -0.92 2.82 -19.88
CA LYS A 185 -2.11 2.79 -19.04
C LYS A 185 -2.20 4.11 -18.27
N VAL A 186 -3.40 4.68 -18.16
CA VAL A 186 -3.61 5.93 -17.40
C VAL A 186 -4.63 5.67 -16.31
N VAL A 187 -4.32 6.09 -15.07
CA VAL A 187 -5.18 5.87 -13.89
C VAL A 187 -5.40 7.17 -13.13
N THR A 188 -6.63 7.45 -12.74
CA THR A 188 -6.99 8.65 -11.96
C THR A 188 -6.75 8.43 -10.46
N LEU A 189 -6.74 9.51 -9.67
CA LEU A 189 -6.70 9.40 -8.21
C LEU A 189 -7.92 8.67 -7.64
N GLU A 190 -9.05 8.72 -8.35
CA GLU A 190 -10.30 8.03 -7.98
C GLU A 190 -10.36 6.59 -8.49
N GLY A 191 -9.36 6.12 -9.24
CA GLY A 191 -9.24 4.73 -9.65
C GLY A 191 -9.94 4.41 -10.97
N ASP A 192 -10.28 5.39 -11.79
CA ASP A 192 -10.67 5.15 -13.17
C ASP A 192 -9.44 4.80 -14.01
N VAL A 193 -9.62 3.93 -14.99
CA VAL A 193 -8.55 3.36 -15.81
C VAL A 193 -8.87 3.54 -17.29
N ILE A 194 -7.89 4.04 -18.04
CA ILE A 194 -7.83 3.95 -19.50
C ILE A 194 -6.69 2.97 -19.85
N GLY A 195 -7.06 1.78 -20.34
CA GLY A 195 -6.14 0.74 -20.76
C GLY A 195 -5.49 1.01 -22.11
N ILE A 196 -4.35 0.36 -22.35
CA ILE A 196 -3.62 0.37 -23.64
C ILE A 196 -4.44 -0.30 -24.74
N ASP A 197 -5.30 -1.25 -24.35
CA ASP A 197 -6.24 -1.99 -25.20
C ASP A 197 -7.54 -1.23 -25.47
N GLY A 198 -7.64 0.03 -25.02
CA GLY A 198 -8.86 0.84 -25.13
C GLY A 198 -9.94 0.48 -24.11
N VAL A 199 -9.68 -0.46 -23.19
CA VAL A 199 -10.63 -0.79 -22.12
C VAL A 199 -10.71 0.37 -21.14
N LEU A 200 -11.93 0.84 -20.91
CA LEU A 200 -12.25 1.85 -19.92
C LEU A 200 -12.87 1.17 -18.69
N ARG A 201 -12.37 1.47 -17.50
CA ARG A 201 -12.96 1.02 -16.23
C ARG A 201 -13.11 2.22 -15.31
N GLY A 202 -14.22 2.30 -14.60
CA GLY A 202 -14.50 3.38 -13.67
C GLY A 202 -15.76 3.09 -12.87
N GLY A 203 -16.02 3.93 -11.88
CA GLY A 203 -17.16 3.78 -10.98
C GLY A 203 -16.83 4.20 -9.54
N ALA A 204 -17.81 4.08 -8.67
CA ALA A 204 -17.62 4.43 -7.27
C ALA A 204 -16.63 3.48 -6.59
N PHE A 205 -15.56 4.04 -6.00
CA PHE A 205 -14.63 3.27 -5.19
C PHE A 205 -15.29 2.85 -3.87
N VAL A 206 -15.58 1.57 -3.75
CA VAL A 206 -16.05 0.98 -2.48
C VAL A 206 -14.82 0.69 -1.63
N LYS A 207 -14.73 1.30 -0.44
CA LYS A 207 -13.61 1.12 0.49
C LYS A 207 -13.34 -0.37 0.74
N PRO A 208 -12.20 -0.91 0.27
CA PRO A 208 -11.96 -2.35 0.35
C PRO A 208 -11.29 -2.62 1.68
N THR A 209 -12.09 -2.69 2.75
CA THR A 209 -11.64 -2.86 4.15
C THR A 209 -10.81 -4.12 4.39
N THR A 210 -10.87 -5.08 3.47
CA THR A 210 -10.05 -6.30 3.50
C THR A 210 -8.73 -6.16 2.76
N HIS A 211 -8.57 -5.16 1.89
CA HIS A 211 -7.40 -4.99 1.03
C HIS A 211 -6.17 -4.57 1.84
N LEU A 212 -5.04 -5.26 1.63
CA LEU A 212 -3.84 -5.07 2.45
C LEU A 212 -3.28 -3.66 2.32
N LEU A 213 -3.19 -3.13 1.11
CA LEU A 213 -2.73 -1.75 0.90
C LEU A 213 -3.60 -0.72 1.64
N TYR A 214 -4.92 -0.93 1.71
CA TYR A 214 -5.82 -0.08 2.48
C TYR A 214 -5.52 -0.17 3.98
N ASN A 215 -5.39 -1.39 4.50
CA ASN A 215 -5.08 -1.60 5.92
C ASN A 215 -3.68 -1.08 6.29
N LYS A 216 -2.68 -1.22 5.42
CA LYS A 216 -1.35 -0.62 5.60
C LYS A 216 -1.42 0.91 5.64
N SER A 217 -2.27 1.52 4.80
CA SER A 217 -2.51 2.96 4.88
C SER A 217 -3.17 3.37 6.19
N LEU A 218 -4.17 2.61 6.66
CA LEU A 218 -4.79 2.86 7.96
C LEU A 218 -3.79 2.75 9.11
N ILE A 219 -2.93 1.73 9.11
CA ILE A 219 -1.90 1.54 10.12
C ILE A 219 -0.96 2.76 10.15
N ARG A 220 -0.52 3.26 8.99
CA ARG A 220 0.32 4.47 8.92
C ARG A 220 -0.38 5.71 9.48
N ASN A 221 -1.67 5.87 9.19
CA ASN A 221 -2.45 6.98 9.75
C ASN A 221 -2.58 6.87 11.28
N LEU A 222 -2.81 5.65 11.79
CA LEU A 222 -2.82 5.40 13.24
C LEU A 222 -1.46 5.65 13.87
N ASP A 223 -0.36 5.32 13.20
CA ASP A 223 1.00 5.63 13.66
C ASP A 223 1.26 7.13 13.76
N GLN A 224 0.77 7.90 12.79
CA GLN A 224 0.86 9.34 12.82
C GLN A 224 -0.01 9.92 13.96
N GLU A 225 -1.23 9.41 14.15
CA GLU A 225 -2.12 9.82 15.25
C GLU A 225 -1.53 9.48 16.63
N ILE A 226 -0.88 8.32 16.78
CA ILE A 226 -0.17 7.92 18.00
C ILE A 226 0.91 8.94 18.33
N LYS A 227 1.78 9.28 17.37
CA LYS A 227 2.86 10.27 17.56
C LYS A 227 2.33 11.64 17.97
N GLU A 228 1.22 12.06 17.38
CA GLU A 228 0.58 13.33 17.70
C GLU A 228 0.03 13.35 19.13
N VAL A 229 -0.68 12.30 19.54
CA VAL A 229 -1.24 12.17 20.90
C VAL A 229 -0.13 12.03 21.94
N GLU A 230 0.94 11.27 21.65
CA GLU A 230 2.11 11.15 22.52
C GLU A 230 2.81 12.51 22.71
N THR A 231 2.94 13.30 21.64
CA THR A 231 3.50 14.65 21.71
C THR A 231 2.63 15.58 22.56
N GLN A 232 1.30 15.50 22.43
CA GLN A 232 0.37 16.27 23.26
C GLN A 232 0.47 15.87 24.75
N LEU A 233 0.53 14.56 25.03
CA LEU A 233 0.70 14.04 26.39
C LEU A 233 2.02 14.51 27.03
N HIS A 234 3.11 14.53 26.27
CA HIS A 234 4.40 15.01 26.75
C HIS A 234 4.30 16.49 27.14
N ARG A 235 3.74 17.35 26.27
CA ARG A 235 3.57 18.79 26.54
C ARG A 235 2.72 19.08 27.77
N LEU A 236 1.60 18.37 27.93
CA LEU A 236 0.70 18.52 29.08
C LEU A 236 1.35 18.05 30.39
N ARG A 237 2.15 16.96 30.34
CA ARG A 237 2.89 16.49 31.51
C ARG A 237 3.98 17.46 31.94
N ASP A 238 4.69 18.08 31.00
CA ASP A 238 5.72 19.08 31.32
C ASP A 238 5.08 20.34 31.94
N SER A 239 3.99 20.82 31.34
CA SER A 239 3.23 21.97 31.86
C SER A 239 2.66 21.72 33.26
N SER A 240 2.26 20.47 33.56
CA SER A 240 1.80 20.05 34.90
C SER A 240 2.91 19.98 35.95
N LYS A 241 4.17 19.76 35.52
CA LYS A 241 5.34 19.74 36.40
C LYS A 241 5.90 21.13 36.67
N GLU A 242 5.88 22.03 35.68
CA GLU A 242 6.38 23.40 35.83
C GLU A 242 5.48 24.26 36.73
N GLY A 243 4.18 24.00 36.78
CA GLY A 243 3.25 24.61 37.74
C GLY A 243 3.36 24.10 39.19
N ILE A 244 4.46 23.42 39.56
CA ILE A 244 4.76 22.94 40.93
C ILE A 244 5.69 23.92 41.68
N ILE A 245 6.21 24.95 40.99
CA ILE A 245 7.03 26.00 41.59
C ILE A 245 6.20 27.28 41.73
N ASP A 246 5.31 27.31 42.72
CA ASP A 246 4.83 28.52 43.41
C ASP A 246 4.20 28.13 44.76
#